data_AF-A0A7S2WKN7-F1
#
_entry.id   AF-A0A7S2WKN7-F1
#
_cell.length_a   1.000
_cell.length_b   1.000
_cell.length_c   1.000
_cell.angle_alpha   90.00
_cell.angle_beta   90.00
_cell.angle_gamma   90.00
#
_symmetry.space_group_name_H-M   'P 1'
#
loop_
_entity.id
_entity.type
_entity.pdbx_description
1 polymer ?
#
loop_
_entity_poly.entity_id
_entity_poly.type
_entity_poly.pdbx_seq_one_letter_code
_entity_poly.pdbx_strand_id
1 'polypeptide(L)'
;MRTWVESQRKEYKKIREGEDSFMTASRIQRLNDLGFNFQTKPVLTWDQRFTKLIEFKQRYNHVQVPRQYEGLGKWISEQRLKYRYLKEGKPTNLRHEQVDKLNELGMVWQVIKQPPAHQRADKKPWAVRFQELLEFKE
;
A
#
# COMPACT_ATOMS: atom_id res chain seq x y z
N MET A 1 21.74 -1.05 -6.62
CA MET A 1 21.24 -2.41 -6.96
C MET A 1 19.75 -2.44 -7.29
N ARG A 2 18.86 -1.91 -6.44
CA ARG A 2 17.40 -1.88 -6.70
C ARG A 2 17.03 -1.17 -8.03
N THR A 3 17.65 -0.01 -8.29
CA THR A 3 17.48 0.76 -9.52
C THR A 3 17.91 -0.01 -10.78
N TRP A 4 19.04 -0.73 -10.71
CA TRP A 4 19.54 -1.54 -11.82
C TRP A 4 18.60 -2.71 -12.16
N VAL A 5 18.08 -3.40 -11.13
CA VAL A 5 17.10 -4.49 -11.28
C VAL A 5 15.81 -3.97 -11.92
N GLU A 6 15.33 -2.80 -11.50
CA GLU A 6 14.16 -2.13 -12.09
C GLU A 6 14.40 -1.79 -13.57
N SER A 7 15.59 -1.30 -13.92
CA SER A 7 15.97 -1.07 -15.32
C SER A 7 15.95 -2.37 -16.13
N GLN A 8 16.47 -3.49 -15.61
CA GLN A 8 16.45 -4.77 -16.33
C GLN A 8 15.03 -5.23 -16.64
N ARG A 9 14.14 -5.13 -15.65
CA ARG A 9 12.73 -5.52 -15.82
C ARG A 9 12.00 -4.63 -16.81
N LYS A 10 12.26 -3.32 -16.80
CA LYS A 10 11.67 -2.37 -17.75
C LYS A 10 12.10 -2.68 -19.18
N GLU A 11 13.38 -2.94 -19.39
CA GLU A 11 13.92 -3.28 -20.72
C GLU A 11 13.40 -4.63 -21.22
N TYR A 12 13.27 -5.63 -20.34
CA TYR A 12 12.64 -6.90 -20.73
C TYR A 12 11.16 -6.74 -21.06
N LYS A 13 10.44 -5.86 -20.35
CA LYS A 13 9.03 -5.55 -20.65
C LYS A 13 8.88 -4.99 -22.06
N LYS A 14 9.73 -4.06 -22.47
CA LYS A 14 9.77 -3.52 -23.84
C LYS A 14 9.92 -4.61 -24.90
N ILE A 15 10.87 -5.53 -24.71
CA ILE A 15 11.06 -6.68 -25.61
C ILE A 15 9.79 -7.52 -25.72
N ARG A 16 9.09 -7.78 -24.60
CA ARG A 16 7.82 -8.52 -24.62
C ARG A 16 6.69 -7.76 -25.31
N GLU A 17 6.72 -6.43 -25.28
CA GLU A 17 5.72 -5.56 -25.89
C GLU A 17 6.07 -5.18 -27.34
N GLY A 18 7.21 -5.66 -27.87
CA GLY A 18 7.68 -5.40 -29.22
C GLY A 18 8.36 -4.04 -29.41
N GLU A 19 8.73 -3.37 -28.31
CA GLU A 19 9.46 -2.10 -28.33
C GLU A 19 10.99 -2.31 -28.37
N ASP A 20 11.70 -1.31 -28.92
CA ASP A 20 13.16 -1.29 -28.95
C ASP A 20 13.76 -1.29 -27.54
N SER A 21 14.70 -2.22 -27.33
CA SER A 21 15.46 -2.35 -26.09
C SER A 21 16.93 -2.55 -26.38
N PHE A 22 17.79 -1.99 -25.51
CA PHE A 22 19.23 -2.25 -25.55
C PHE A 22 19.61 -3.61 -24.93
N MET A 23 18.64 -4.42 -24.51
CA MET A 23 18.92 -5.69 -23.87
C MET A 23 19.11 -6.80 -24.90
N THR A 24 20.32 -7.35 -24.94
CA THR A 24 20.68 -8.42 -25.87
C THR A 24 20.15 -9.79 -25.42
N ALA A 25 19.95 -10.70 -26.37
CA ALA A 25 19.56 -12.09 -26.08
C ALA A 25 20.54 -12.80 -25.13
N SER A 26 21.85 -12.54 -25.28
CA SER A 26 22.88 -13.10 -24.40
C SER A 26 22.77 -12.60 -22.95
N ARG A 27 22.34 -11.35 -22.75
CA ARG A 27 22.10 -10.78 -21.42
C ARG A 27 20.85 -11.37 -20.76
N ILE A 28 19.79 -11.61 -21.54
CA ILE A 28 18.58 -12.29 -21.06
C ILE A 28 18.92 -13.72 -20.61
N GLN A 29 19.67 -14.47 -21.44
CA GLN A 29 20.04 -15.84 -21.13
C GLN A 29 20.82 -15.93 -19.82
N ARG A 30 21.87 -15.12 -19.65
CA ARG A 30 22.66 -15.10 -18.41
C ARG A 30 21.83 -14.77 -17.17
N LEU A 31 20.82 -13.91 -17.30
CA LEU A 31 19.91 -13.58 -16.21
C LEU A 31 18.92 -14.72 -15.92
N ASN A 32 18.41 -15.39 -16.96
CA ASN A 32 17.58 -16.60 -16.80
C ASN A 32 18.34 -17.73 -16.10
N ASP A 33 19.61 -17.96 -16.47
CA ASP A 33 20.46 -18.98 -15.86
C ASP A 33 20.68 -18.74 -14.35
N LEU A 34 20.60 -17.47 -13.92
CA LEU A 34 20.65 -17.06 -12.51
C LEU A 34 19.29 -17.07 -11.80
N GLY A 35 18.21 -17.51 -12.48
CA GLY A 35 16.86 -17.50 -11.93
C GLY A 35 16.27 -16.10 -11.76
N PHE A 36 16.73 -15.11 -12.53
CA PHE A 36 16.28 -13.72 -12.40
C PHE A 36 14.80 -13.57 -12.75
N ASN A 37 13.98 -13.10 -11.81
CA ASN A 37 12.57 -12.82 -12.07
C ASN A 37 12.40 -11.45 -12.75
N PHE A 38 12.09 -11.50 -14.05
CA PHE A 38 11.82 -10.34 -14.90
C PHE A 38 10.44 -9.71 -14.69
N GLN A 39 9.50 -10.40 -14.03
CA GLN A 39 8.15 -9.88 -13.85
C GLN A 39 8.15 -8.64 -12.95
N THR A 40 7.63 -7.53 -13.48
CA THR A 40 7.29 -6.35 -12.67
C THR A 40 5.91 -6.54 -12.07
N LYS A 41 5.72 -6.20 -10.79
CA LYS A 41 4.36 -6.06 -10.26
C LYS A 41 3.64 -4.95 -11.04
N PRO A 42 2.40 -5.17 -11.49
CA PRO A 42 1.65 -4.14 -12.20
C PRO A 42 1.48 -2.91 -11.29
N VAL A 43 1.68 -1.73 -11.88
CA VAL A 43 1.38 -0.47 -11.18
C VAL A 43 -0.13 -0.33 -11.13
N LEU A 44 -0.72 -0.57 -9.95
CA LEU A 44 -2.16 -0.43 -9.79
C LEU A 44 -2.59 1.03 -9.89
N THR A 45 -3.69 1.26 -10.62
CA THR A 45 -4.37 2.57 -10.70
C THR A 45 -5.01 2.94 -9.37
N TRP A 46 -5.50 4.18 -9.25
CA TRP A 46 -6.22 4.62 -8.05
C TRP A 46 -7.45 3.75 -7.80
N ASP A 47 -8.28 3.53 -8.83
CA ASP A 47 -9.52 2.76 -8.71
C ASP A 47 -9.25 1.30 -8.33
N GLN A 48 -8.23 0.67 -8.90
CA GLN A 48 -7.85 -0.70 -8.54
C GLN A 48 -7.43 -0.81 -7.06
N ARG A 49 -6.72 0.20 -6.54
CA ARG A 49 -6.34 0.22 -5.11
C ARG A 49 -7.54 0.52 -4.21
N PHE A 50 -8.48 1.34 -4.69
CA PHE A 50 -9.74 1.60 -4.00
C PHE A 50 -10.59 0.32 -3.90
N THR A 51 -10.71 -0.48 -4.96
CA THR A 51 -11.36 -1.79 -4.92
C THR A 51 -10.72 -2.70 -3.88
N LYS A 52 -9.37 -2.76 -3.84
CA LYS A 52 -8.67 -3.53 -2.79
C LYS A 52 -8.94 -3.02 -1.37
N LEU A 53 -9.18 -1.73 -1.19
CA LEU A 53 -9.57 -1.17 0.10
C LEU A 53 -10.99 -1.59 0.50
N ILE A 54 -11.92 -1.68 -0.46
CA ILE A 54 -13.27 -2.20 -0.23
C ILE A 54 -13.19 -3.67 0.22
N GLU A 55 -12.44 -4.50 -0.50
CA GLU A 55 -12.23 -5.91 -0.14
C GLU A 55 -11.61 -6.05 1.26
N PHE A 56 -10.63 -5.20 1.58
CA PHE A 56 -10.03 -5.17 2.92
C PHE A 56 -11.06 -4.81 3.99
N LYS A 57 -11.91 -3.79 3.75
CA LYS A 57 -12.98 -3.41 4.67
C LYS A 57 -13.99 -4.55 4.85
N GLN A 58 -14.37 -5.24 3.78
CA GLN A 58 -15.27 -6.39 3.88
C GLN A 58 -14.67 -7.53 4.72
N ARG A 59 -13.35 -7.76 4.60
CA ARG A 59 -12.67 -8.83 5.35
C ARG A 59 -12.44 -8.51 6.83
N TYR A 60 -12.06 -7.27 7.16
CA TYR A 60 -11.62 -6.89 8.52
C TYR A 60 -12.57 -5.92 9.22
N ASN A 61 -13.69 -5.55 8.56
CA ASN A 61 -14.68 -4.57 9.02
C ASN A 61 -14.10 -3.18 9.36
N HIS A 62 -12.90 -2.86 8.86
CA HIS A 62 -12.24 -1.58 9.09
C HIS A 62 -11.31 -1.21 7.94
N VAL A 63 -10.96 0.07 7.82
CA VAL A 63 -10.02 0.59 6.78
C VAL A 63 -8.63 0.92 7.34
N GLN A 64 -8.33 0.47 8.56
CA GLN A 64 -7.00 0.62 9.18
C GLN A 64 -6.02 -0.41 8.62
N VAL A 65 -5.55 -0.16 7.40
CA VAL A 65 -4.62 -1.05 6.71
C VAL A 65 -3.20 -0.92 7.29
N PRO A 66 -2.57 -2.01 7.77
CA PRO A 66 -1.19 -1.99 8.22
C PRO A 66 -0.24 -1.54 7.10
N ARG A 67 0.81 -0.77 7.43
CA ARG A 67 1.74 -0.19 6.44
C ARG A 67 2.34 -1.22 5.47
N GLN A 68 2.60 -2.42 5.95
CA GLN A 68 3.22 -3.51 5.16
C GLN A 68 2.21 -4.37 4.40
N TYR A 69 0.90 -4.13 4.55
CA TYR A 69 -0.13 -4.94 3.91
C TYR A 69 -0.17 -4.67 2.41
N GLU A 70 0.40 -5.61 1.63
CA GLU A 70 0.30 -5.76 0.17
C GLU A 70 0.45 -4.48 -0.66
N GLY A 71 1.22 -3.50 -0.17
CA GLY A 71 1.35 -2.18 -0.80
C GLY A 71 0.15 -1.25 -0.62
N LEU A 72 -1.01 -1.75 -0.17
CA LEU A 72 -2.19 -0.95 0.15
C LEU A 72 -1.92 -0.02 1.33
N GLY A 73 -1.20 -0.48 2.36
CA GLY A 73 -0.85 0.37 3.51
C GLY A 73 0.05 1.57 3.13
N LYS A 74 0.98 1.36 2.19
CA LYS A 74 1.79 2.45 1.63
C LYS A 74 0.89 3.43 0.85
N TRP A 75 -0.01 2.93 0.02
CA TRP A 75 -0.93 3.77 -0.74
C TRP A 75 -1.86 4.62 0.15
N ILE A 76 -2.37 4.06 1.25
CA ILE A 76 -3.16 4.81 2.24
C ILE A 76 -2.33 5.94 2.86
N SER A 77 -1.06 5.67 3.18
CA SER A 77 -0.15 6.70 3.71
C SER A 77 0.07 7.83 2.69
N GLU A 78 0.20 7.49 1.41
CA GLU A 78 0.28 8.46 0.31
C GLU A 78 -1.02 9.27 0.19
N GLN A 79 -2.20 8.67 0.34
CA GLN A 79 -3.48 9.40 0.30
C GLN A 79 -3.56 10.42 1.44
N ARG A 80 -3.18 10.03 2.67
CA ARG A 80 -3.16 10.93 3.83
C ARG A 80 -2.23 12.13 3.63
N LEU A 81 -1.05 11.89 3.05
CA LEU A 81 -0.11 12.97 2.70
C LEU A 81 -0.71 13.93 1.67
N LYS A 82 -1.30 13.39 0.60
CA LYS A 82 -1.93 14.18 -0.46
C LYS A 82 -3.13 14.99 0.04
N TYR A 83 -3.90 14.45 0.97
CA TYR A 83 -5.01 15.16 1.61
C TYR A 83 -4.51 16.32 2.47
N ARG A 84 -3.42 16.13 3.21
CA ARG A 84 -2.77 17.23 3.93
C ARG A 84 -2.31 18.33 2.96
N TYR A 85 -1.69 17.96 1.83
CA TYR A 85 -1.31 18.94 0.81
C TYR A 85 -2.51 19.70 0.23
N LEU A 86 -3.62 18.99 -0.03
CA LEU A 86 -4.87 19.62 -0.45
C LEU A 86 -5.34 20.67 0.57
N LYS A 87 -5.28 20.36 1.87
CA LYS A 87 -5.64 21.28 2.96
C LYS A 87 -4.68 22.46 3.12
N GLU A 88 -3.40 22.25 2.85
CA GLU A 88 -2.36 23.29 2.90
C GLU A 88 -2.26 24.12 1.60
N GLY A 89 -3.13 23.87 0.61
CA GLY A 89 -3.09 24.56 -0.70
C GLY A 89 -1.89 24.18 -1.56
N LYS A 90 -1.21 23.08 -1.25
CA LYS A 90 -0.04 22.58 -1.98
C LYS A 90 -0.47 21.76 -3.20
N PRO A 91 0.36 21.72 -4.27
CA PRO A 91 0.06 20.93 -5.45
C PRO A 91 -0.11 19.44 -5.10
N THR A 92 -1.25 18.89 -5.51
CA THR A 92 -1.60 17.48 -5.31
C THR A 92 -2.49 17.02 -6.45
N ASN A 93 -2.45 15.72 -6.76
CA ASN A 93 -3.32 15.10 -7.76
C ASN A 93 -4.51 14.36 -7.15
N LEU A 94 -4.76 14.55 -5.85
CA LEU A 94 -5.92 14.00 -5.15
C LEU A 94 -7.15 14.86 -5.47
N ARG A 95 -8.11 14.27 -6.19
CA ARG A 95 -9.36 14.95 -6.57
C ARG A 95 -10.36 14.93 -5.41
N HIS A 96 -11.27 15.90 -5.36
CA HIS A 96 -12.33 15.95 -4.35
C HIS A 96 -13.20 14.68 -4.37
N GLU A 97 -13.59 14.20 -5.54
CA GLU A 97 -14.33 12.93 -5.70
C GLU A 97 -13.60 11.72 -5.08
N GLN A 98 -12.26 11.70 -5.14
CA GLN A 98 -11.46 10.62 -4.53
C GLN A 98 -11.45 10.72 -3.01
N VAL A 99 -11.49 11.95 -2.48
CA VAL A 99 -11.63 12.21 -1.05
C VAL A 99 -13.00 11.75 -0.57
N ASP A 100 -14.07 12.07 -1.30
CA ASP A 100 -15.44 11.71 -0.94
C ASP A 100 -15.62 10.19 -0.88
N LYS A 101 -15.15 9.48 -1.92
CA LYS A 101 -15.12 8.01 -1.95
C LYS A 101 -14.37 7.40 -0.75
N LEU A 102 -13.26 8.01 -0.33
CA LEU A 102 -12.50 7.54 0.83
C LEU A 102 -13.22 7.87 2.15
N ASN A 103 -13.89 9.02 2.23
CA ASN A 103 -14.72 9.39 3.38
C ASN A 103 -15.89 8.43 3.59
N GLU A 104 -16.59 8.07 2.51
CA GLU A 104 -17.68 7.08 2.53
C GLU A 104 -17.22 5.71 3.06
N LEU A 105 -15.97 5.33 2.78
CA LEU A 105 -15.40 4.10 3.34
C LEU A 105 -15.01 4.22 4.83
N GLY A 106 -15.02 5.41 5.41
CA GLY A 106 -14.61 5.69 6.79
C GLY A 106 -13.11 5.94 6.93
N MET A 107 -12.46 6.47 5.89
CA MET A 107 -11.02 6.79 5.91
C MET A 107 -10.70 7.81 7.00
N VAL A 108 -9.91 7.40 7.98
CA VAL A 108 -9.34 8.31 8.98
C VAL A 108 -8.11 9.00 8.38
N TRP A 109 -8.20 10.29 8.10
CA TRP A 109 -7.09 11.05 7.51
C TRP A 109 -5.96 11.36 8.49
N GLN A 110 -6.30 11.57 9.76
CA GLN A 110 -5.32 11.87 10.79
C GLN A 110 -4.59 10.58 11.22
N VAL A 111 -3.27 10.64 11.24
CA VAL A 111 -2.47 9.64 11.95
C VAL A 111 -2.52 10.08 13.40
N ILE A 112 -3.26 9.36 14.26
CA ILE A 112 -3.14 9.55 15.71
C ILE A 112 -1.68 9.28 16.01
N LYS A 113 -0.90 10.32 16.31
CA LYS A 113 0.43 10.14 16.88
C LYS A 113 0.18 9.39 18.16
N GLN A 114 0.69 8.16 18.27
CA GLN A 114 0.61 7.48 19.55
C GLN A 114 1.24 8.43 20.58
N PRO A 115 0.58 8.66 21.72
CA PRO A 115 1.19 9.41 22.79
C PRO A 115 2.56 8.81 23.08
N PRO A 116 3.55 9.63 23.47
CA PRO A 116 4.80 9.13 24.05
C PRO A 116 4.50 7.98 25.02
N ALA A 117 5.38 6.99 25.11
CA ALA A 117 5.11 5.78 25.90
C ALA A 117 4.61 6.08 27.33
N HIS A 118 5.07 7.18 27.93
CA HIS A 118 4.68 7.68 29.26
C HIS A 118 3.26 8.28 29.35
N GLN A 119 2.60 8.58 28.22
CA GLN A 119 1.23 9.12 28.15
C GLN A 119 0.22 8.08 27.65
N ARG A 120 0.66 6.85 27.40
CA ARG A 120 -0.24 5.78 26.97
C ARG A 120 -0.97 5.27 28.20
N ALA A 121 -2.29 5.09 28.07
CA ALA A 121 -3.06 4.38 29.10
C ALA A 121 -2.43 3.00 29.34
N ASP A 122 -2.40 2.58 30.61
CA ASP A 122 -1.86 1.28 30.97
C ASP A 122 -2.56 0.17 30.19
N LYS A 123 -1.75 -0.77 29.70
CA LYS A 123 -2.30 -1.95 29.04
C LYS A 123 -3.17 -2.69 30.06
N LYS A 124 -4.45 -2.92 29.72
CA LYS A 124 -5.33 -3.79 30.50
C LYS A 124 -4.57 -5.10 30.82
N PRO A 125 -4.64 -5.62 32.06
CA PRO A 125 -4.07 -6.90 32.41
C PRO A 125 -4.56 -7.99 31.45
N TRP A 126 -3.68 -8.94 31.10
CA TRP A 126 -3.99 -10.04 30.19
C TRP A 126 -5.30 -10.78 30.55
N ALA A 127 -5.53 -11.01 31.84
CA ALA A 127 -6.74 -11.65 32.35
C ALA A 127 -8.03 -10.92 31.95
N VAL A 128 -8.04 -9.58 31.96
CA VAL A 128 -9.21 -8.78 31.58
C VAL A 128 -9.47 -8.90 30.08
N ARG A 129 -8.41 -8.85 29.25
CA ARG A 129 -8.52 -9.03 27.79
C ARG A 129 -8.98 -10.44 27.42
N PHE A 130 -8.55 -11.44 28.17
CA PHE A 130 -8.94 -12.83 27.96
C PHE A 130 -10.43 -13.05 28.32
N GLN A 131 -10.90 -12.45 29.41
CA GLN A 131 -12.31 -12.49 29.80
C GLN A 131 -13.22 -11.81 28.76
N GLU A 132 -12.82 -10.62 28.28
CA GLU A 132 -13.54 -9.93 27.18
C GLU A 132 -13.63 -10.78 25.91
N LEU A 133 -12.60 -11.60 25.63
CA LEU A 133 -12.59 -12.50 24.48
C LEU A 133 -13.53 -13.70 24.66
N LEU A 134 -13.74 -14.17 25.88
CA LEU A 134 -14.73 -15.21 26.19
C LEU A 134 -16.16 -14.67 26.04
N GLU A 135 -16.43 -13.48 26.58
CA GLU A 135 -17.74 -12.83 26.51
C GLU A 135 -18.16 -12.46 25.07
N PHE A 136 -17.19 -12.24 24.17
CA PHE A 136 -17.46 -11.94 22.76
C PHE A 136 -17.69 -13.19 21.90
N LYS A 137 -17.50 -14.39 22.47
CA LYS A 137 -17.56 -15.67 21.74
C LYS A 137 -18.80 -16.50 22.07
N GLU A 138 -19.66 -16.01 22.95
CA GLU A 138 -21.06 -16.45 23.15
C GLU A 138 -22.01 -15.57 22.31
#